data_AF-A0A7Z2G9M0-F1
#
_entry.id   AF-A0A7Z2G9M0-F1
#
_cell.length_a   1.000
_cell.length_b   1.000
_cell.length_c   1.000
_cell.angle_alpha   90.00
_cell.angle_beta   90.00
_cell.angle_gamma   90.00
#
_symmetry.space_group_name_H-M   'P 1'
#
loop_
_entity.id
_entity.type
_entity.pdbx_description
1 polymer ?
#
loop_
_entity_poly.entity_id
_entity_poly.type
_entity_poly.pdbx_seq_one_letter_code
_entity_poly.pdbx_strand_id
1 'polypeptide(L)'
;MDKHSNERFTAFLREKAAEAKRELKYDPRQFLSMLSAEGGYSTVAKLVGGKNPSDGFVKLWESGRLDLSVEALVLETEWIRFFDEQLLKEAERKLKGAGYRYARYVAAESSERLPADVLKRATPEYIWRSVQMFQDGDVSHPFGPSTTYDLIDENGARFPPKAVFGIALSLALDGATIEPKHFSGDKASLCFALLRDAGYQIVPKNSDSPSAVPALMPEQEWTEGDRKLVSHLTRERAPGLAKAKKAEFRRLHGKLTCERCKLDPVAVFGTEHAEACIEVHHSTTHVSQMRPQHRTKLDDVECLCANCHRLVHRLLREEDKVSVREDM
;
A
#
# COMPACT_ATOMS: atom_id res chain seq x y z
N MET A 1 -19.58 17.02 13.57
CA MET A 1 -20.09 16.49 12.28
C MET A 1 -19.90 17.57 11.22
N ASP A 2 -19.30 17.27 10.07
CA ASP A 2 -19.18 18.24 8.97
C ASP A 2 -20.51 18.45 8.23
N LYS A 3 -20.59 19.47 7.36
CA LYS A 3 -21.82 19.86 6.68
C LYS A 3 -22.40 18.74 5.80
N HIS A 4 -21.57 18.04 5.04
CA HIS A 4 -22.02 16.98 4.13
C HIS A 4 -22.52 15.76 4.91
N SER A 5 -21.80 15.36 5.95
CA SER A 5 -22.24 14.27 6.84
C SER A 5 -23.55 14.62 7.55
N ASN A 6 -23.75 15.88 7.96
CA ASN A 6 -25.00 16.32 8.58
C ASN A 6 -26.19 16.31 7.61
N GLU A 7 -25.99 16.67 6.34
CA GLU A 7 -27.02 16.57 5.31
C GLU A 7 -27.43 15.10 5.07
N ARG A 8 -26.46 14.19 4.94
CA ARG A 8 -26.73 12.75 4.83
C ARG A 8 -27.46 12.20 6.06
N PHE A 9 -27.04 12.59 7.25
CA PHE A 9 -27.69 12.18 8.50
C PHE A 9 -29.13 12.69 8.57
N THR A 10 -29.36 13.93 8.14
CA THR A 10 -30.72 14.52 8.09
C THR A 10 -31.61 13.76 7.13
N ALA A 11 -31.09 13.36 5.96
CA ALA A 11 -31.84 12.54 5.00
C ALA A 11 -32.19 11.17 5.59
N PHE A 12 -31.24 10.52 6.25
CA PHE A 12 -31.45 9.24 6.95
C PHE A 12 -32.55 9.34 8.02
N LEU A 13 -32.54 10.40 8.86
CA LEU A 13 -33.58 10.59 9.88
C LEU A 13 -34.96 10.86 9.26
N ARG A 14 -35.03 11.55 8.11
CA ARG A 14 -36.29 11.75 7.38
C ARG A 14 -36.85 10.44 6.83
N GLU A 15 -35.98 9.58 6.30
CA GLU A 15 -36.36 8.25 5.82
C GLU A 15 -36.95 7.41 6.96
N LYS A 16 -36.28 7.39 8.12
CA LYS A 16 -36.77 6.67 9.31
C LYS A 16 -38.05 7.27 9.88
N ALA A 17 -38.22 8.59 9.85
CA ALA A 17 -39.49 9.23 10.20
C ALA A 17 -40.63 8.86 9.24
N ALA A 18 -40.33 8.72 7.94
CA ALA A 18 -41.30 8.26 6.95
C ALA A 18 -41.66 6.77 7.16
N GLU A 19 -40.69 5.94 7.53
CA GLU A 19 -40.91 4.53 7.94
C GLU A 19 -41.85 4.46 9.15
N ALA A 20 -41.55 5.22 10.21
CA ALA A 20 -42.41 5.33 11.39
C ALA A 20 -43.85 5.74 11.01
N LYS A 21 -44.01 6.69 10.08
CA LYS A 21 -45.34 7.14 9.62
C LYS A 21 -46.11 6.11 8.80
N ARG A 22 -45.41 5.24 8.05
CA ARG A 22 -46.07 4.18 7.28
C ARG A 22 -46.51 3.02 8.17
N GLU A 23 -45.66 2.66 9.12
CA GLU A 23 -45.81 1.47 9.95
C GLU A 23 -46.61 1.76 11.22
N LEU A 24 -46.66 3.02 11.66
CA LEU A 24 -47.41 3.48 12.82
C LEU A 24 -48.45 4.52 12.38
N LYS A 25 -49.57 4.60 13.10
CA LYS A 25 -50.54 5.71 12.99
C LYS A 25 -50.03 7.00 13.66
N TYR A 26 -48.72 7.22 13.62
CA TYR A 26 -48.02 8.34 14.24
C TYR A 26 -47.44 9.25 13.16
N ASP A 27 -47.76 10.54 13.23
CA ASP A 27 -47.27 11.55 12.28
C ASP A 27 -46.25 12.48 12.97
N PRO A 28 -44.93 12.31 12.73
CA PRO A 28 -43.86 13.03 13.41
C PRO A 28 -43.64 14.45 12.85
N ARG A 29 -44.71 15.25 12.71
CA ARG A 29 -44.67 16.60 12.10
C ARG A 29 -43.67 17.53 12.79
N GLN A 30 -43.67 17.54 14.13
CA GLN A 30 -42.77 18.40 14.90
C GLN A 30 -41.30 18.01 14.67
N PHE A 31 -41.00 16.71 14.62
CA PHE A 31 -39.66 16.21 14.33
C PHE A 31 -39.19 16.59 12.92
N LEU A 32 -40.05 16.43 11.90
CA LEU A 32 -39.73 16.84 10.52
C LEU A 32 -39.49 18.36 10.39
N SER A 33 -40.22 19.16 11.18
CA SER A 33 -40.00 20.60 11.26
C SER A 33 -38.64 20.93 11.89
N MET A 34 -38.26 20.25 12.98
CA MET A 34 -36.95 20.43 13.62
C MET A 34 -35.81 20.07 12.67
N LEU A 35 -35.90 18.94 11.96
CA LEU A 35 -34.89 18.52 10.98
C LEU A 35 -34.70 19.55 9.86
N SER A 36 -35.78 20.22 9.45
CA SER A 36 -35.72 21.22 8.37
C SER A 36 -35.18 22.57 8.84
N ALA A 37 -35.34 22.91 10.12
CA ALA A 37 -34.86 24.17 10.68
C ALA A 37 -33.41 24.07 11.20
N GLU A 38 -33.07 22.99 11.91
CA GLU A 38 -31.84 22.87 12.69
C GLU A 38 -30.86 21.81 12.14
N GLY A 39 -31.33 20.94 11.24
CA GLY A 39 -30.58 19.78 10.74
C GLY A 39 -30.53 18.60 11.72
N GLY A 40 -30.03 17.46 11.25
CA GLY A 40 -30.04 16.19 11.97
C GLY A 40 -29.25 16.21 13.26
N TYR A 41 -28.00 16.68 13.23
CA TYR A 41 -27.12 16.70 14.40
C TYR A 41 -27.73 17.52 15.56
N SER A 42 -28.10 18.78 15.28
CA SER A 42 -28.67 19.69 16.29
C SER A 42 -29.98 19.16 16.87
N THR A 43 -30.85 18.61 16.02
CA THR A 43 -32.13 18.01 16.42
C THR A 43 -31.90 16.86 17.40
N VAL A 44 -30.99 15.94 17.07
CA VAL A 44 -30.65 14.80 17.93
C VAL A 44 -29.99 15.26 19.23
N ALA A 45 -29.02 16.16 19.18
CA ALA A 45 -28.37 16.69 20.37
C ALA A 45 -29.37 17.31 21.35
N LYS A 46 -30.39 18.00 20.84
CA LYS A 46 -31.46 18.61 21.63
C LYS A 46 -32.43 17.58 22.23
N LEU A 47 -32.87 16.59 21.46
CA LEU A 47 -33.83 15.57 21.90
C LEU A 47 -33.19 14.57 22.87
N VAL A 48 -31.98 14.11 22.54
CA VAL A 48 -31.22 13.17 23.38
C VAL A 48 -30.66 13.87 24.61
N GLY A 49 -30.14 15.09 24.49
CA GLY A 49 -29.59 15.84 25.64
C GLY A 49 -30.63 16.37 26.63
N GLY A 50 -31.92 16.35 26.30
CA GLY A 50 -32.99 16.75 27.22
C GLY A 50 -33.15 15.77 28.39
N LYS A 51 -33.37 16.29 29.61
CA LYS A 51 -33.51 15.48 30.84
C LYS A 51 -34.62 14.43 30.77
N ASN A 52 -35.72 14.75 30.08
CA ASN A 52 -36.88 13.88 29.94
C ASN A 52 -36.93 13.29 28.53
N PRO A 53 -37.50 12.08 28.36
CA PRO A 53 -37.82 11.55 27.04
C PRO A 53 -38.73 12.50 26.27
N SER A 54 -38.51 12.62 24.96
CA SER A 54 -39.36 13.43 24.10
C SER A 54 -40.72 12.76 23.87
N ASP A 55 -41.75 13.54 23.53
CA ASP A 55 -43.07 12.99 23.18
C ASP A 55 -42.98 11.98 22.02
N GLY A 56 -42.06 12.20 21.07
CA GLY A 56 -41.78 11.25 20.00
C GLY A 56 -41.22 9.92 20.52
N PHE A 57 -40.30 9.98 21.48
CA PHE A 57 -39.76 8.79 22.14
C PHE A 57 -40.84 7.98 22.85
N VAL A 58 -41.71 8.65 23.62
CA VAL A 58 -42.80 7.99 24.35
C VAL A 58 -43.76 7.28 23.40
N LYS A 59 -44.14 7.93 22.28
CA LYS A 59 -45.03 7.31 21.28
C LYS A 59 -44.41 6.10 20.59
N LEU A 60 -43.10 6.14 20.30
CA LEU A 60 -42.38 5.01 19.73
C LEU A 60 -42.26 3.86 20.75
N TRP A 61 -42.09 4.18 22.03
CA TRP A 61 -42.10 3.19 23.10
C TRP A 61 -43.46 2.52 23.28
N GLU A 62 -44.55 3.28 23.34
CA GLU A 62 -45.93 2.75 23.41
C GLU A 62 -46.26 1.84 22.21
N SER A 63 -45.65 2.12 21.06
CA SER A 63 -45.83 1.34 19.83
C SER A 63 -44.87 0.16 19.70
N GLY A 64 -43.96 -0.06 20.67
CA GLY A 64 -42.95 -1.12 20.62
C GLY A 64 -41.89 -0.93 19.52
N ARG A 65 -41.72 0.29 19.01
CA ARG A 65 -40.83 0.63 17.88
C ARG A 65 -39.73 1.61 18.26
N LEU A 66 -39.09 1.37 19.40
CA LEU A 66 -37.94 2.15 19.83
C LEU A 66 -36.72 2.02 18.91
N ASP A 67 -36.67 1.02 18.03
CA ASP A 67 -35.70 0.91 16.93
C ASP A 67 -35.73 2.13 15.99
N LEU A 68 -36.85 2.84 15.91
CA LEU A 68 -37.00 4.07 15.13
C LEU A 68 -36.75 5.35 15.93
N SER A 69 -36.41 5.23 17.23
CA SER A 69 -36.10 6.39 18.07
C SER A 69 -34.73 6.96 17.74
N VAL A 70 -34.52 8.26 17.95
CA VAL A 70 -33.22 8.88 17.68
C VAL A 70 -32.12 8.30 18.57
N GLU A 71 -32.46 7.91 19.80
CA GLU A 71 -31.56 7.25 20.75
C GLU A 71 -31.05 5.91 20.20
N ALA A 72 -31.95 5.05 19.70
CA ALA A 72 -31.57 3.77 19.11
C ALA A 72 -30.83 3.98 17.79
N LEU A 73 -31.33 4.84 16.90
CA LEU A 73 -30.70 5.10 15.61
C LEU A 73 -29.26 5.61 15.76
N VAL A 74 -28.98 6.46 16.75
CA VAL A 74 -27.61 6.94 17.00
C VAL A 74 -26.71 5.84 17.55
N LEU A 75 -27.23 4.96 18.40
CA LEU A 75 -26.44 3.89 19.03
C LEU A 75 -26.24 2.68 18.13
N GLU A 76 -27.22 2.32 17.29
CA GLU A 76 -27.26 1.07 16.54
C GLU A 76 -26.83 1.20 15.07
N THR A 77 -26.42 2.40 14.64
CA THR A 77 -25.97 2.65 13.26
C THR A 77 -24.62 3.36 13.17
N GLU A 78 -24.11 3.55 11.94
CA GLU A 78 -22.82 4.17 11.67
C GLU A 78 -22.67 5.61 12.20
N TRP A 79 -23.79 6.27 12.52
CA TRP A 79 -23.84 7.64 13.00
C TRP A 79 -23.27 7.82 14.40
N ILE A 80 -23.08 6.74 15.18
CA ILE A 80 -22.51 6.76 16.53
C ILE A 80 -21.19 7.53 16.61
N ARG A 81 -20.37 7.46 15.56
CA ARG A 81 -19.03 8.07 15.48
C ARG A 81 -19.03 9.61 15.50
N PHE A 82 -20.19 10.23 15.28
CA PHE A 82 -20.29 11.68 15.17
C PHE A 82 -20.77 12.35 16.46
N PHE A 83 -21.11 11.59 17.49
CA PHE A 83 -21.62 12.11 18.76
C PHE A 83 -20.61 11.84 19.87
N ASP A 84 -20.55 12.77 20.83
CA ASP A 84 -19.69 12.61 22.00
C ASP A 84 -20.23 11.54 22.97
N GLU A 85 -19.33 11.00 23.79
CA GLU A 85 -19.67 9.92 24.72
C GLU A 85 -20.67 10.35 25.80
N GLN A 86 -20.79 11.65 26.10
CA GLN A 86 -21.76 12.15 27.06
C GLN A 86 -23.18 12.05 26.50
N LEU A 87 -23.39 12.46 25.25
CA LEU A 87 -24.67 12.33 24.57
C LEU A 87 -25.04 10.87 24.34
N LEU A 88 -24.07 10.02 23.97
CA LEU A 88 -24.30 8.59 23.79
C LEU A 88 -24.75 7.91 25.10
N LYS A 89 -24.11 8.23 26.23
CA LYS A 89 -24.54 7.74 27.55
C LYS A 89 -25.96 8.14 27.91
N GLU A 90 -26.39 9.33 27.51
CA GLU A 90 -27.75 9.79 27.75
C GLU A 90 -28.78 9.03 26.89
N ALA A 91 -28.45 8.74 25.62
CA ALA A 91 -29.25 7.84 24.78
C ALA A 91 -29.36 6.44 25.41
N GLU A 92 -28.24 5.87 25.88
CA GLU A 92 -28.24 4.57 26.55
C GLU A 92 -29.11 4.56 27.80
N ARG A 93 -29.02 5.62 28.61
CA ARG A 93 -29.80 5.76 29.84
C ARG A 93 -31.30 5.74 29.54
N LYS A 94 -31.73 6.45 28.50
CA LYS A 94 -33.14 6.48 28.05
C LYS A 94 -33.62 5.12 27.55
N LEU A 95 -32.84 4.45 26.70
CA LEU A 95 -33.19 3.12 26.18
C LEU A 95 -33.23 2.05 27.28
N LYS A 96 -32.23 2.06 28.20
CA LYS A 96 -32.20 1.16 29.37
C LYS A 96 -33.42 1.40 30.28
N GLY A 97 -33.76 2.67 30.54
CA GLY A 97 -34.94 3.03 31.33
C GLY A 97 -36.26 2.57 30.70
N ALA A 98 -36.32 2.48 29.38
CA ALA A 98 -37.48 1.99 28.63
C ALA A 98 -37.51 0.47 28.43
N GLY A 99 -36.48 -0.26 28.90
CA GLY A 99 -36.36 -1.72 28.73
C GLY A 99 -35.97 -2.16 27.31
N TYR A 100 -35.50 -1.25 26.45
CA TYR A 100 -35.08 -1.58 25.09
C TYR A 100 -33.68 -2.18 25.08
N ARG A 101 -33.53 -3.34 24.44
CA ARG A 101 -32.24 -3.99 24.22
C ARG A 101 -31.64 -3.44 22.95
N TYR A 102 -30.61 -2.61 23.09
CA TYR A 102 -29.85 -2.08 21.96
C TYR A 102 -28.52 -2.79 21.79
N ALA A 103 -28.03 -2.86 20.56
CA ALA A 103 -26.67 -3.26 20.23
C ALA A 103 -25.90 -2.04 19.75
N ARG A 104 -24.87 -1.59 20.50
CA ARG A 104 -24.00 -0.52 19.99
C ARG A 104 -23.45 -0.95 18.64
N TYR A 105 -23.55 -0.06 17.67
CA TYR A 105 -22.92 -0.20 16.39
C TYR A 105 -21.42 -0.30 16.62
N VAL A 106 -20.95 -1.52 16.61
CA VAL A 106 -19.58 -1.83 16.27
C VAL A 106 -19.60 -1.71 14.77
N ALA A 107 -18.88 -0.73 14.21
CA ALA A 107 -18.54 -0.80 12.81
C ALA A 107 -18.00 -2.22 12.61
N ALA A 108 -18.67 -3.05 11.80
CA ALA A 108 -18.04 -4.26 11.29
C ALA A 108 -16.66 -3.79 10.89
N GLU A 109 -15.61 -4.28 11.57
CA GLU A 109 -14.26 -3.71 11.47
C GLU A 109 -14.07 -3.36 10.01
N SER A 110 -14.11 -2.07 9.69
CA SER A 110 -13.88 -1.71 8.32
C SER A 110 -12.41 -1.97 8.18
N SER A 111 -12.04 -3.15 7.69
CA SER A 111 -10.72 -3.38 7.12
C SER A 111 -10.65 -2.59 5.81
N GLU A 112 -10.95 -1.29 5.87
CA GLU A 112 -10.57 -0.37 4.82
C GLU A 112 -9.06 -0.39 4.67
N ARG A 113 -8.29 -0.75 5.72
CA ARG A 113 -6.87 -1.06 5.59
C ARG A 113 -6.65 -2.56 5.55
N LEU A 114 -5.91 -3.01 4.55
CA LEU A 114 -5.45 -4.39 4.46
C LEU A 114 -4.42 -4.65 5.58
N PRO A 115 -4.45 -5.85 6.18
CA PRO A 115 -3.52 -6.19 7.25
C PRO A 115 -2.08 -6.31 6.72
N ALA A 116 -1.11 -6.16 7.61
CA ALA A 116 0.30 -6.02 7.23
C ALA A 116 0.87 -7.25 6.50
N ASP A 117 0.39 -8.45 6.84
CA ASP A 117 0.73 -9.71 6.16
C ASP A 117 0.26 -9.72 4.71
N VAL A 118 -0.93 -9.17 4.42
CA VAL A 118 -1.44 -9.01 3.06
C VAL A 118 -0.58 -8.00 2.30
N LEU A 119 -0.24 -6.85 2.91
CA LEU A 119 0.63 -5.85 2.28
C LEU A 119 2.02 -6.40 1.94
N LYS A 120 2.58 -7.27 2.79
CA LYS A 120 3.88 -7.93 2.57
C LYS A 120 3.89 -8.90 1.39
N ARG A 121 2.72 -9.26 0.82
CA ARG A 121 2.67 -10.06 -0.42
C ARG A 121 3.14 -9.29 -1.65
N ALA A 122 3.18 -7.96 -1.61
CA ALA A 122 3.83 -7.13 -2.64
C ALA A 122 5.36 -7.27 -2.57
N THR A 123 5.87 -8.43 -2.97
CA THR A 123 7.31 -8.76 -2.99
C THR A 123 8.06 -7.90 -4.02
N PRO A 124 9.40 -7.85 -3.96
CA PRO A 124 10.20 -7.13 -4.96
C PRO A 124 9.92 -7.53 -6.42
N GLU A 125 9.53 -8.78 -6.69
CA GLU A 125 9.09 -9.25 -8.03
C GLU A 125 7.91 -8.42 -8.55
N TYR A 126 6.85 -8.31 -7.75
CA TYR A 126 5.64 -7.58 -8.15
C TYR A 126 5.83 -6.07 -8.18
N ILE A 127 6.66 -5.52 -7.28
CA ILE A 127 7.03 -4.11 -7.31
C ILE A 127 7.78 -3.77 -8.60
N TRP A 128 8.75 -4.60 -8.98
CA TRP A 128 9.50 -4.40 -10.22
C TRP A 128 8.61 -4.49 -11.45
N ARG A 129 7.72 -5.51 -11.52
CA ARG A 129 6.74 -5.62 -12.61
C ARG A 129 5.82 -4.41 -12.69
N SER A 130 5.33 -3.91 -11.55
CA SER A 130 4.52 -2.69 -11.53
C SER A 130 5.27 -1.50 -12.10
N VAL A 131 6.53 -1.27 -11.71
CA VAL A 131 7.33 -0.17 -12.27
C VAL A 131 7.49 -0.31 -13.79
N GLN A 132 7.70 -1.52 -14.31
CA GLN A 132 7.74 -1.76 -15.77
C GLN A 132 6.43 -1.36 -16.46
N MET A 133 5.27 -1.73 -15.89
CA MET A 133 3.97 -1.35 -16.46
C MET A 133 3.76 0.17 -16.49
N PHE A 134 4.25 0.89 -15.47
CA PHE A 134 4.23 2.36 -15.45
C PHE A 134 5.16 2.97 -16.52
N GLN A 135 6.34 2.38 -16.74
CA GLN A 135 7.25 2.80 -17.80
C GLN A 135 6.63 2.60 -19.19
N ASP A 136 5.88 1.51 -19.37
CA ASP A 136 5.22 1.16 -20.64
C ASP A 136 3.96 2.00 -20.91
N GLY A 137 3.49 2.77 -19.93
CA GLY A 137 2.22 3.50 -20.02
C GLY A 137 0.99 2.59 -20.03
N ASP A 138 1.18 1.31 -19.76
CA ASP A 138 0.15 0.26 -19.79
C ASP A 138 -0.42 0.02 -18.39
N VAL A 139 -0.95 1.07 -17.77
CA VAL A 139 -1.52 0.99 -16.42
C VAL A 139 -2.77 1.86 -16.31
N SER A 140 -3.89 1.21 -15.97
CA SER A 140 -5.12 1.85 -15.53
C SER A 140 -5.33 1.54 -14.05
N HIS A 141 -5.51 2.57 -13.23
CA HIS A 141 -5.60 2.40 -11.78
C HIS A 141 -6.45 3.47 -11.08
N PRO A 142 -7.03 3.19 -9.90
CA PRO A 142 -7.84 4.15 -9.14
C PRO A 142 -7.01 5.19 -8.37
N PHE A 143 -5.67 5.13 -8.43
CA PHE A 143 -4.79 6.02 -7.67
C PHE A 143 -4.60 7.37 -8.38
N GLY A 144 -4.53 8.45 -7.60
CA GLY A 144 -4.18 9.79 -8.11
C GLY A 144 -2.67 9.99 -8.29
N PRO A 145 -2.24 11.15 -8.85
CA PRO A 145 -0.82 11.48 -9.00
C PRO A 145 -0.11 11.64 -7.64
N SER A 146 1.23 11.60 -7.65
CA SER A 146 2.02 11.85 -6.45
C SER A 146 1.80 13.27 -5.91
N THR A 147 1.46 13.35 -4.62
CA THR A 147 1.23 14.62 -3.93
C THR A 147 2.46 15.11 -3.18
N THR A 148 3.21 14.21 -2.54
CA THR A 148 4.31 14.58 -1.61
C THR A 148 5.65 13.93 -1.96
N TYR A 149 5.63 12.69 -2.43
CA TYR A 149 6.83 11.90 -2.72
C TYR A 149 6.72 11.22 -4.08
N ASP A 150 7.87 11.09 -4.74
CA ASP A 150 8.06 10.33 -5.97
C ASP A 150 8.96 9.12 -5.70
N LEU A 151 8.66 8.01 -6.37
CA LEU A 151 9.53 6.86 -6.50
C LEU A 151 10.43 7.08 -7.72
N ILE A 152 11.73 6.88 -7.56
CA ILE A 152 12.72 7.03 -8.62
C ILE A 152 13.16 5.64 -9.09
N ASP A 153 13.06 5.40 -10.39
CA ASP A 153 13.59 4.19 -11.02
C ASP A 153 15.08 4.31 -11.35
N GLU A 154 15.63 3.27 -11.99
CA GLU A 154 17.02 3.20 -12.42
C GLU A 154 17.41 4.20 -13.52
N ASN A 155 16.43 4.70 -14.28
CA ASN A 155 16.60 5.65 -15.36
C ASN A 155 16.39 7.10 -14.89
N GLY A 156 16.07 7.30 -13.61
CA GLY A 156 15.74 8.60 -13.02
C GLY A 156 14.30 9.04 -13.28
N ALA A 157 13.45 8.19 -13.86
CA ALA A 157 12.04 8.47 -14.06
C ALA A 157 11.30 8.45 -12.72
N ARG A 158 10.26 9.31 -12.63
CA ARG A 158 9.51 9.56 -11.40
C ARG A 158 8.12 8.94 -11.49
N PHE A 159 7.76 8.15 -10.48
CA PHE A 159 6.47 7.47 -10.41
C PHE A 159 5.76 7.70 -9.07
N PRO A 160 4.41 7.68 -9.04
CA PRO A 160 3.64 7.78 -7.80
C PRO A 160 3.81 6.53 -6.90
N PRO A 161 4.43 6.63 -5.70
CA PRO A 161 4.75 5.47 -4.87
C PRO A 161 3.53 4.62 -4.49
N LYS A 162 2.43 5.28 -4.11
CA LYS A 162 1.19 4.60 -3.73
C LYS A 162 0.58 3.81 -4.88
N ALA A 163 0.63 4.36 -6.09
CA ALA A 163 0.03 3.71 -7.24
C ALA A 163 0.88 2.52 -7.69
N VAL A 164 2.21 2.67 -7.71
CA VAL A 164 3.16 1.56 -7.95
C VAL A 164 2.91 0.43 -6.95
N PHE A 165 2.84 0.75 -5.65
CA PHE A 165 2.59 -0.27 -4.65
C PHE A 165 1.20 -0.91 -4.76
N GLY A 166 0.16 -0.12 -5.06
CA GLY A 166 -1.21 -0.62 -5.22
C GLY A 166 -1.35 -1.60 -6.38
N ILE A 167 -0.72 -1.30 -7.52
CA ILE A 167 -0.67 -2.21 -8.67
C ILE A 167 0.16 -3.46 -8.35
N ALA A 168 1.32 -3.30 -7.71
CA ALA A 168 2.12 -4.45 -7.27
C ALA A 168 1.33 -5.38 -6.34
N LEU A 169 0.57 -4.82 -5.40
CA LEU A 169 -0.27 -5.59 -4.50
C LEU A 169 -1.45 -6.25 -5.22
N SER A 170 -2.04 -5.58 -6.22
CA SER A 170 -3.07 -6.17 -7.08
C SER A 170 -2.54 -7.40 -7.82
N LEU A 171 -1.34 -7.30 -8.42
CA LEU A 171 -0.68 -8.43 -9.08
C LEU A 171 -0.38 -9.58 -8.12
N ALA A 172 0.03 -9.28 -6.88
CA ALA A 172 0.30 -10.28 -5.84
C ALA A 172 -0.95 -10.96 -5.28
N LEU A 173 -2.13 -10.37 -5.52
CA LEU A 173 -3.44 -10.85 -5.08
C LEU A 173 -4.32 -11.25 -6.27
N ASP A 174 -3.69 -11.77 -7.33
CA ASP A 174 -4.36 -12.33 -8.50
C ASP A 174 -5.34 -11.36 -9.20
N GLY A 175 -4.98 -10.06 -9.24
CA GLY A 175 -5.75 -9.01 -9.90
C GLY A 175 -6.84 -8.37 -9.04
N ALA A 176 -6.84 -8.60 -7.72
CA ALA A 176 -7.77 -7.94 -6.81
C ALA A 176 -7.71 -6.42 -6.93
N THR A 177 -8.87 -5.75 -6.85
CA THR A 177 -8.94 -4.28 -6.91
C THR A 177 -8.38 -3.66 -5.63
N ILE A 178 -7.32 -2.88 -5.76
CA ILE A 178 -6.69 -2.17 -4.64
C ILE A 178 -6.95 -0.67 -4.76
N GLU A 179 -7.44 -0.05 -3.69
CA GLU A 179 -7.77 1.37 -3.63
C GLU A 179 -6.83 2.14 -2.68
N PRO A 180 -6.73 3.49 -2.81
CA PRO A 180 -5.92 4.32 -1.91
C PRO A 180 -6.28 4.21 -0.42
N LYS A 181 -7.49 3.76 -0.08
CA LYS A 181 -7.94 3.55 1.32
C LYS A 181 -7.31 2.30 1.97
N HIS A 182 -6.90 1.32 1.15
CA HIS A 182 -6.34 0.03 1.56
C HIS A 182 -5.01 0.10 2.32
N PHE A 183 -4.25 1.19 2.19
CA PHE A 183 -2.99 1.37 2.90
C PHE A 183 -2.57 2.85 2.96
N SER A 184 -1.76 3.22 3.95
CA SER A 184 -1.17 4.55 4.02
C SER A 184 0.05 4.67 3.10
N GLY A 185 0.38 5.89 2.69
CA GLY A 185 1.59 6.17 1.90
C GLY A 185 2.26 7.44 2.40
N ASP A 186 2.30 7.57 3.72
CA ASP A 186 3.19 8.45 4.44
C ASP A 186 4.61 7.84 4.51
N LYS A 187 5.62 8.66 4.83
CA LYS A 187 7.03 8.25 4.79
C LYS A 187 7.36 7.05 5.70
N ALA A 188 6.59 6.90 6.78
CA ALA A 188 6.68 5.83 7.77
C ALA A 188 5.79 4.61 7.46
N SER A 189 5.04 4.63 6.35
CA SER A 189 4.20 3.50 5.95
C SER A 189 5.02 2.25 5.62
N LEU A 190 4.40 1.08 5.87
CA LEU A 190 4.91 -0.21 5.42
C LEU A 190 5.08 -0.25 3.90
N CYS A 191 4.20 0.41 3.15
CA CYS A 191 4.31 0.60 1.70
C CYS A 191 5.70 1.16 1.31
N PHE A 192 6.13 2.25 1.95
CA PHE A 192 7.40 2.89 1.63
C PHE A 192 8.60 2.05 2.07
N ALA A 193 8.47 1.32 3.18
CA ALA A 193 9.50 0.37 3.61
C ALA A 193 9.69 -0.72 2.55
N LEU A 194 8.61 -1.35 2.07
CA LEU A 194 8.66 -2.41 1.06
C LEU A 194 9.21 -1.93 -0.28
N LEU A 195 8.87 -0.71 -0.72
CA LEU A 195 9.46 -0.11 -1.93
C LEU A 195 10.98 0.11 -1.80
N ARG A 196 11.47 0.56 -0.64
CA ARG A 196 12.91 0.70 -0.37
C ARG A 196 13.60 -0.65 -0.26
N ASP A 197 12.96 -1.61 0.39
CA ASP A 197 13.45 -2.99 0.50
C ASP A 197 13.53 -3.65 -0.87
N ALA A 198 12.65 -3.29 -1.80
CA ALA A 198 12.73 -3.68 -3.21
C ALA A 198 13.85 -2.94 -3.98
N GLY A 199 14.51 -1.94 -3.40
CA GLY A 199 15.67 -1.25 -4.00
C GLY A 199 15.36 0.10 -4.64
N TYR A 200 14.17 0.66 -4.45
CA TYR A 200 13.79 1.95 -5.02
C TYR A 200 13.99 3.11 -4.04
N GLN A 201 14.34 4.28 -4.58
CA GLN A 201 14.45 5.51 -3.79
C GLN A 201 13.12 6.26 -3.77
N ILE A 202 12.79 6.85 -2.62
CA ILE A 202 11.59 7.68 -2.47
C ILE A 202 12.03 9.09 -2.05
N VAL A 203 11.79 10.06 -2.93
CA VAL A 203 12.25 11.46 -2.78
C VAL A 203 11.06 12.43 -2.70
N PRO A 204 11.16 13.54 -1.96
CA PRO A 204 10.17 14.61 -2.02
C PRO A 204 10.06 15.22 -3.43
N LYS A 205 8.86 15.65 -3.83
CA LYS A 205 8.61 16.20 -5.18
C LYS A 205 9.47 17.43 -5.52
N ASN A 206 9.85 18.21 -4.50
CA ASN A 206 10.62 19.47 -4.63
C ASN A 206 12.13 19.34 -4.32
N SER A 207 12.66 18.13 -4.16
CA SER A 207 14.12 17.97 -4.09
C SER A 207 14.69 17.71 -5.48
N ASP A 208 15.63 18.54 -5.90
CA ASP A 208 16.59 18.17 -6.94
C ASP A 208 17.31 16.88 -6.51
N SER A 209 17.50 15.97 -7.47
CA SER A 209 18.04 14.62 -7.30
C SER A 209 19.27 14.54 -6.38
N PRO A 210 19.52 13.41 -5.70
CA PRO A 210 20.81 13.22 -5.03
C PRO A 210 21.94 13.42 -6.06
N SER A 211 22.83 14.35 -5.69
CA SER A 211 24.05 14.77 -6.37
C SER A 211 24.66 13.69 -7.27
N ALA A 212 24.73 13.98 -8.57
CA ALA A 212 25.69 13.35 -9.45
C ALA A 212 27.09 13.60 -8.85
N VAL A 213 27.75 12.54 -8.41
CA VAL A 213 29.16 12.62 -8.01
C VAL A 213 29.96 13.05 -9.25
N PRO A 214 30.81 14.09 -9.18
CA PRO A 214 31.56 14.58 -10.34
C PRO A 214 32.43 13.48 -10.95
N ALA A 215 32.36 13.32 -12.27
CA ALA A 215 33.21 12.42 -13.03
C ALA A 215 34.60 13.06 -13.28
N LEU A 216 35.62 12.35 -12.77
CA LEU A 216 36.99 12.19 -13.27
C LEU A 216 38.02 13.35 -13.20
N MET A 217 39.15 13.04 -12.56
CA MET A 217 40.50 13.32 -13.08
C MET A 217 41.23 11.97 -13.32
N PRO A 218 42.20 11.90 -14.25
CA PRO A 218 42.71 10.65 -14.81
C PRO A 218 43.69 9.89 -13.90
N GLU A 219 43.83 8.61 -14.24
CA GLU A 219 44.63 7.57 -13.60
C GLU A 219 46.12 7.92 -13.51
N GLN A 220 46.76 7.71 -12.35
CA GLN A 220 48.04 7.01 -12.32
C GLN A 220 48.46 6.49 -10.93
N GLU A 221 48.96 5.26 -10.98
CA GLU A 221 49.94 4.60 -10.12
C GLU A 221 49.55 3.92 -8.79
N TRP A 222 50.23 2.79 -8.61
CA TRP A 222 49.92 1.71 -7.68
C TRP A 222 51.03 1.59 -6.63
N THR A 223 50.63 1.52 -5.37
CA THR A 223 51.41 0.96 -4.27
C THR A 223 50.49 0.12 -3.38
N GLU A 224 50.95 -1.07 -3.03
CA GLU A 224 50.22 -2.07 -2.25
C GLU A 224 50.19 -1.66 -0.76
N GLY A 225 49.01 -1.71 -0.13
CA GLY A 225 48.88 -1.59 1.33
C GLY A 225 48.07 -0.41 1.87
N ASP A 226 47.63 0.54 1.05
CA ASP A 226 46.73 1.60 1.53
C ASP A 226 45.27 1.14 1.57
N ARG A 227 44.54 1.54 2.63
CA ARG A 227 43.09 1.29 2.79
C ARG A 227 42.32 2.03 1.69
N LYS A 228 42.25 1.41 0.51
CA LYS A 228 41.41 1.84 -0.60
C LYS A 228 39.94 1.70 -0.18
N LEU A 229 39.21 2.81 -0.20
CA LEU A 229 37.79 2.79 -0.54
C LEU A 229 37.73 2.40 -2.02
N VAL A 230 37.70 1.08 -2.28
CA VAL A 230 37.41 0.54 -3.61
C VAL A 230 35.95 0.85 -3.88
N SER A 231 35.66 2.00 -4.48
CA SER A 231 34.38 2.25 -5.11
C SER A 231 34.28 1.31 -6.32
N HIS A 232 33.68 0.14 -6.09
CA HIS A 232 33.18 -0.72 -7.16
C HIS A 232 32.32 0.16 -8.09
N LEU A 233 32.89 0.43 -9.26
CA LEU A 233 32.38 1.33 -10.29
C LEU A 233 30.94 1.01 -10.65
N THR A 234 30.02 1.88 -10.23
CA THR A 234 29.00 2.64 -11.01
C THR A 234 28.39 2.04 -12.29
N ARG A 235 28.38 0.72 -12.43
CA ARG A 235 27.67 -0.02 -13.49
C ARG A 235 27.12 -1.37 -13.01
N GLU A 236 27.01 -1.60 -11.71
CA GLU A 236 26.01 -2.55 -11.16
C GLU A 236 24.69 -1.79 -11.04
N ARG A 237 23.99 -1.59 -12.16
CA ARG A 237 22.75 -0.81 -12.16
C ARG A 237 21.59 -1.61 -11.56
N ALA A 238 20.88 -0.93 -10.67
CA ALA A 238 19.59 -1.27 -10.06
C ALA A 238 19.55 -2.50 -9.13
N PRO A 239 19.64 -2.31 -7.79
CA PRO A 239 19.33 -3.39 -6.84
C PRO A 239 17.90 -3.94 -7.02
N GLY A 240 17.00 -3.20 -7.68
CA GLY A 240 15.65 -3.63 -8.02
C GLY A 240 15.58 -4.92 -8.82
N LEU A 241 16.30 -5.00 -9.95
CA LEU A 241 16.28 -6.18 -10.81
C LEU A 241 16.83 -7.42 -10.10
N ALA A 242 17.99 -7.28 -9.44
CA ALA A 242 18.61 -8.37 -8.72
C ALA A 242 17.73 -8.87 -7.54
N LYS A 243 17.09 -7.94 -6.82
CA LYS A 243 16.16 -8.29 -5.73
C LYS A 243 14.89 -8.94 -6.25
N ALA A 244 14.34 -8.45 -7.36
CA ALA A 244 13.16 -9.01 -8.02
C ALA A 244 13.41 -10.44 -8.50
N LYS A 245 14.53 -10.70 -9.21
CA LYS A 245 14.88 -12.05 -9.67
C LYS A 245 15.06 -13.02 -8.51
N LYS A 246 15.77 -12.63 -7.44
CA LYS A 246 15.92 -13.46 -6.24
C LYS A 246 14.57 -13.74 -5.56
N ALA A 247 13.65 -12.77 -5.53
CA ALA A 247 12.32 -12.96 -4.96
C ALA A 247 11.48 -13.96 -5.77
N GLU A 248 11.46 -13.80 -7.10
CA GLU A 248 10.78 -14.73 -8.01
C GLU A 248 11.35 -16.15 -7.90
N PHE A 249 12.68 -16.28 -7.86
CA PHE A 249 13.35 -17.56 -7.71
C PHE A 249 12.92 -18.27 -6.42
N ARG A 250 12.87 -17.56 -5.29
CA ARG A 250 12.37 -18.11 -4.02
C ARG A 250 10.90 -18.52 -4.10
N ARG A 251 10.06 -17.73 -4.79
CA ARG A 251 8.63 -18.07 -4.95
C ARG A 251 8.44 -19.37 -5.75
N LEU A 252 9.23 -19.56 -6.81
CA LEU A 252 9.11 -20.72 -7.70
C LEU A 252 9.78 -21.98 -7.14
N HIS A 253 10.92 -21.84 -6.45
CA HIS A 253 11.76 -22.96 -6.03
C HIS A 253 11.83 -23.17 -4.51
N GLY A 254 11.23 -22.29 -3.72
CA GLY A 254 11.23 -22.32 -2.25
C GLY A 254 12.53 -21.88 -1.58
N LYS A 255 13.67 -21.96 -2.29
CA LYS A 255 15.00 -21.62 -1.78
C LYS A 255 15.90 -21.03 -2.87
N LEU A 256 16.92 -20.27 -2.48
CA LEU A 256 17.86 -19.64 -3.41
C LEU A 256 19.06 -20.56 -3.69
N THR A 257 19.07 -21.18 -4.86
CA THR A 257 20.15 -22.09 -5.32
C THR A 257 20.80 -21.58 -6.59
N CYS A 258 22.07 -21.93 -6.82
CA CYS A 258 22.74 -21.64 -8.09
C CYS A 258 22.05 -22.37 -9.25
N GLU A 259 21.64 -21.65 -10.29
CA GLU A 259 20.97 -22.23 -11.47
C GLU A 259 21.91 -23.17 -12.25
N ARG A 260 23.22 -22.90 -12.22
CA ARG A 260 24.23 -23.70 -12.92
C ARG A 260 24.68 -24.95 -12.17
N CYS A 261 25.22 -24.80 -10.95
CA CYS A 261 25.80 -25.91 -10.19
C CYS A 261 24.88 -26.48 -9.11
N LYS A 262 23.67 -25.93 -8.94
CA LYS A 262 22.68 -26.34 -7.94
C LYS A 262 23.15 -26.22 -6.49
N LEU A 263 24.23 -25.47 -6.23
CA LEU A 263 24.70 -25.15 -4.89
C LEU A 263 23.58 -24.48 -4.09
N ASP A 264 23.28 -25.09 -2.94
CA ASP A 264 22.43 -24.53 -1.90
C ASP A 264 23.34 -23.95 -0.80
N PRO A 265 23.52 -22.63 -0.73
CA PRO A 265 24.46 -22.04 0.21
C PRO A 265 23.98 -22.17 1.66
N VAL A 266 22.67 -22.15 1.91
CA VAL A 266 22.12 -22.30 3.27
C VAL A 266 22.40 -23.70 3.79
N ALA A 267 22.24 -24.73 2.95
CA ALA A 267 22.60 -26.10 3.30
C ALA A 267 24.10 -26.29 3.55
N VAL A 268 24.96 -25.59 2.80
CA VAL A 268 26.43 -25.71 2.92
C VAL A 268 26.97 -24.96 4.14
N PHE A 269 26.50 -23.74 4.41
CA PHE A 269 27.05 -22.88 5.45
C PHE A 269 26.21 -22.89 6.74
N GLY A 270 25.04 -23.51 6.75
CA GLY A 270 24.19 -23.67 7.95
C GLY A 270 23.54 -22.38 8.45
N THR A 271 23.47 -21.34 7.62
CA THR A 271 22.90 -20.04 7.99
C THR A 271 22.12 -19.43 6.82
N GLU A 272 20.99 -18.79 7.11
CA GLU A 272 20.20 -18.06 6.11
C GLU A 272 20.99 -16.92 5.46
N HIS A 273 21.97 -16.36 6.16
CA HIS A 273 22.87 -15.33 5.62
C HIS A 273 23.70 -15.82 4.42
N ALA A 274 23.82 -17.13 4.23
CA ALA A 274 24.54 -17.72 3.13
C ALA A 274 23.89 -17.45 1.76
N GLU A 275 22.62 -17.06 1.71
CA GLU A 275 21.98 -16.60 0.47
C GLU A 275 22.74 -15.43 -0.20
N ALA A 276 23.54 -14.68 0.57
CA ALA A 276 24.43 -13.65 0.03
C ALA A 276 25.45 -14.21 -0.99
N CYS A 277 25.73 -15.51 -0.98
CA CYS A 277 26.62 -16.17 -1.95
C CYS A 277 26.01 -16.31 -3.35
N ILE A 278 24.71 -16.06 -3.52
CA ILE A 278 24.04 -16.07 -4.82
C ILE A 278 23.94 -14.64 -5.36
N GLU A 279 24.47 -14.43 -6.56
CA GLU A 279 24.52 -13.19 -7.32
C GLU A 279 23.61 -13.33 -8.55
N VAL A 280 23.09 -12.20 -9.05
CA VAL A 280 22.26 -12.20 -10.28
C VAL A 280 23.14 -11.80 -11.45
N HIS A 281 23.24 -12.68 -12.43
CA HIS A 281 24.03 -12.53 -13.64
C HIS A 281 23.13 -12.24 -14.84
N HIS A 282 23.59 -11.44 -15.80
CA HIS A 282 22.87 -11.24 -17.06
C HIS A 282 23.26 -12.33 -18.05
N SER A 283 22.32 -13.20 -18.41
CA SER A 283 22.60 -14.39 -19.23
C SER A 283 22.97 -14.05 -20.68
N THR A 284 22.45 -12.94 -21.20
CA THR A 284 22.42 -12.66 -22.65
C THR A 284 23.37 -11.55 -23.10
N THR A 285 23.83 -10.67 -22.21
CA THR A 285 24.67 -9.52 -22.61
C THR A 285 25.59 -9.10 -21.46
N HIS A 286 26.88 -8.95 -21.74
CA HIS A 286 27.78 -8.34 -20.76
C HIS A 286 27.33 -6.90 -20.51
N VAL A 287 27.15 -6.51 -19.24
CA VAL A 287 26.60 -5.18 -18.88
C VAL A 287 27.39 -4.03 -19.51
N SER A 288 28.69 -4.23 -19.83
CA SER A 288 29.51 -3.24 -20.53
C SER A 288 29.09 -2.95 -21.97
N GLN A 289 28.44 -3.91 -22.64
CA GLN A 289 28.02 -3.84 -24.05
C GLN A 289 26.56 -3.37 -24.22
N MET A 290 25.81 -3.24 -23.13
CA MET A 290 24.43 -2.75 -23.17
C MET A 290 24.37 -1.29 -23.64
N ARG A 291 23.49 -1.02 -24.61
CA ARG A 291 23.18 0.35 -25.07
C ARG A 291 22.48 1.14 -23.94
N PRO A 292 22.60 2.47 -23.91
CA PRO A 292 21.69 3.30 -23.11
C PRO A 292 20.23 2.90 -23.43
N GLN A 293 19.38 2.81 -22.39
CA GLN A 293 17.98 2.36 -22.46
C GLN A 293 17.73 0.87 -22.81
N HIS A 294 18.74 0.00 -22.75
CA HIS A 294 18.51 -1.45 -22.84
C HIS A 294 17.61 -1.95 -21.70
N ARG A 295 16.52 -2.65 -22.04
CA ARG A 295 15.54 -3.18 -21.08
C ARG A 295 15.82 -4.65 -20.81
N THR A 296 15.96 -5.00 -19.54
CA THR A 296 16.24 -6.37 -19.09
C THR A 296 14.98 -6.99 -18.48
N LYS A 297 14.60 -8.19 -18.92
CA LYS A 297 13.54 -8.99 -18.30
C LYS A 297 14.11 -9.88 -17.20
N LEU A 298 13.26 -10.40 -16.32
CA LEU A 298 13.68 -11.38 -15.30
C LEU A 298 14.21 -12.68 -15.93
N ASP A 299 13.77 -13.02 -17.15
CA ASP A 299 14.27 -14.16 -17.91
C ASP A 299 15.65 -13.90 -18.55
N ASP A 300 16.09 -12.65 -18.63
CA ASP A 300 17.40 -12.27 -19.19
C ASP A 300 18.52 -12.30 -18.12
N VAL A 301 18.17 -12.74 -16.90
CA VAL A 301 19.09 -12.85 -15.77
C VAL A 301 18.93 -14.19 -15.05
N GLU A 302 20.02 -14.67 -14.46
CA GLU A 302 20.10 -15.95 -13.73
C GLU A 302 20.77 -15.78 -12.36
N CYS A 303 20.34 -16.59 -11.39
CA CYS A 303 20.90 -16.67 -10.04
C CYS A 303 22.11 -17.63 -10.01
N LEU A 304 23.33 -17.11 -9.88
CA LEU A 304 24.55 -17.90 -9.84
C LEU A 304 25.27 -17.77 -8.49
N CYS A 305 25.92 -18.83 -8.03
CA CYS A 305 26.84 -18.67 -6.89
C CYS A 305 28.09 -17.87 -7.27
N ALA A 306 28.76 -17.25 -6.31
CA ALA A 306 29.98 -16.47 -6.52
C ALA A 306 31.03 -17.18 -7.39
N ASN A 307 31.18 -18.51 -7.26
CA ASN A 307 32.09 -19.29 -8.08
C ASN A 307 31.62 -19.42 -9.54
N CYS A 308 30.36 -19.78 -9.76
CA CYS A 308 29.78 -19.87 -11.11
C CYS A 308 29.72 -18.51 -11.79
N HIS A 309 29.41 -17.45 -11.04
CA HIS A 309 29.37 -16.09 -11.55
C HIS A 309 30.75 -15.64 -12.08
N ARG A 310 31.81 -15.85 -11.29
CA ARG A 310 33.20 -15.58 -11.71
C ARG A 310 33.59 -16.41 -12.94
N LEU A 311 33.19 -17.68 -12.98
CA LEU A 311 33.45 -18.56 -14.11
C LEU A 311 32.76 -18.07 -15.39
N VAL A 312 31.47 -17.71 -15.35
CA VAL A 312 30.75 -17.19 -16.53
C VAL A 312 31.40 -15.90 -17.04
N HIS A 313 31.72 -14.96 -16.15
CA HIS A 313 32.45 -13.75 -16.57
C HIS A 313 33.82 -14.04 -17.18
N ARG A 314 34.51 -15.12 -16.76
CA ARG A 314 35.76 -15.52 -17.40
C ARG A 314 35.53 -16.07 -18.82
N LEU A 315 34.51 -16.90 -19.00
CA LEU A 315 34.15 -17.49 -20.30
C LEU A 315 33.69 -16.42 -21.31
N LEU A 316 32.79 -15.52 -20.92
CA LEU A 316 32.30 -14.44 -21.79
C LEU A 316 33.44 -13.53 -22.29
N ARG A 317 34.44 -13.24 -21.44
CA ARG A 317 35.63 -12.46 -21.83
C ARG A 317 36.54 -13.18 -22.82
N GLU A 318 36.47 -14.50 -22.89
CA GLU A 318 37.22 -15.28 -23.89
C GLU A 318 36.45 -15.32 -25.21
N GLU A 319 35.12 -15.45 -25.18
CA GLU A 319 34.25 -15.37 -26.36
C GLU A 319 34.34 -13.99 -27.05
N ASP A 320 34.30 -12.90 -26.29
CA ASP A 320 34.49 -11.53 -26.79
C ASP A 320 35.84 -11.33 -27.51
N LYS A 321 36.88 -12.12 -27.15
CA LYS A 321 38.19 -12.04 -27.82
C LYS A 321 38.25 -12.85 -29.10
N VAL A 322 37.41 -13.87 -29.23
CA VAL A 322 37.33 -14.71 -30.43
C VAL A 322 36.51 -13.98 -31.49
N SER A 323 35.37 -13.38 -31.14
CA SER A 323 34.54 -12.61 -32.08
C SER A 323 35.27 -11.43 -32.72
N VAL A 324 36.04 -10.66 -31.94
CA VAL A 324 36.85 -9.54 -32.46
C VAL A 324 37.98 -10.00 -33.42
N ARG A 325 38.41 -11.27 -33.34
CA ARG A 325 39.44 -11.83 -34.22
C ARG A 325 38.89 -12.41 -35.52
N GLU A 326 37.62 -12.78 -35.56
CA GLU A 326 36.96 -13.31 -36.76
C GLU A 326 36.40 -12.20 -37.67
N ASP A 327 36.16 -11.00 -37.10
CA ASP A 327 35.73 -9.80 -37.83
C ASP A 327 36.90 -8.94 -38.39
N MET A 328 38.15 -9.37 -38.22
CA MET A 328 39.39 -8.74 -38.76
C MET A 328 39.95 -9.54 -39.94
#